data_AF-A0A939L7D8-F1
#
_entry.id   AF-A0A939L7D8-F1
#
_cell.length_a   1.000
_cell.length_b   1.000
_cell.length_c   1.000
_cell.angle_alpha   90.00
_cell.angle_beta   90.00
_cell.angle_gamma   90.00
#
_symmetry.space_group_name_H-M   'P 1'
#
loop_
_entity.id
_entity.type
_entity.pdbx_description
1 polymer ?
#
loop_
_entity_poly.entity_id
_entity_poly.type
_entity_poly.pdbx_seq_one_letter_code
_entity_poly.pdbx_strand_id
1 'polypeptide(L)'
;VLLAATATMTARLAGTTEAVLSVVVNNRFLPELANAVSVVAGDGLFHLPDATAEFGEVVRRTHAAAIGTYRHAYYDRLALAAETERLAAEGVPLADRSCVFNDTRELLPSAPGPDGGATTLSWPVEFEPRPGLSYALDALQSPEALSLAMTADPAVLPRPTMERFLYGVEELILTEAARSTTAGPAGEAPEA
;
A
#
# COMPACT_ATOMS: atom_id res chain seq x y z
N VAL A 1 -3.32 -6.22 -4.37
CA VAL A 1 -2.05 -6.28 -5.14
C VAL A 1 -1.13 -5.13 -4.77
N LEU A 2 -1.48 -3.86 -5.03
CA LEU A 2 -0.60 -2.71 -4.70
C LEU A 2 -0.23 -2.65 -3.23
N LEU A 3 -1.20 -2.70 -2.32
CA LEU A 3 -0.93 -2.76 -0.88
C LEU A 3 0.02 -3.91 -0.48
N ALA A 4 -0.08 -5.05 -1.17
CA ALA A 4 0.76 -6.21 -0.90
C ALA A 4 2.22 -5.94 -1.33
N ALA A 5 2.41 -5.37 -2.53
CA ALA A 5 3.74 -4.98 -3.01
C ALA A 5 4.36 -3.88 -2.14
N THR A 6 3.57 -2.88 -1.74
CA THR A 6 4.00 -1.83 -0.81
C THR A 6 4.39 -2.42 0.54
N ALA A 7 3.61 -3.35 1.09
CA ALA A 7 3.94 -4.04 2.33
C ALA A 7 5.25 -4.84 2.22
N THR A 8 5.43 -5.62 1.15
CA THR A 8 6.68 -6.34 0.87
C THR A 8 7.88 -5.39 0.79
N MET A 9 7.76 -4.29 0.04
CA MET A 9 8.85 -3.32 -0.11
C MET A 9 9.13 -2.55 1.19
N THR A 10 8.11 -2.33 2.03
CA THR A 10 8.26 -1.72 3.36
C THR A 10 9.02 -2.63 4.31
N ALA A 11 8.66 -3.92 4.37
CA ALA A 11 9.38 -4.90 5.17
C ALA A 11 10.85 -5.00 4.73
N ARG A 12 11.10 -5.06 3.41
CA ARG A 12 12.46 -5.04 2.83
C ARG A 12 13.23 -3.77 3.20
N LEU A 13 12.58 -2.60 3.13
CA LEU A 13 13.19 -1.31 3.49
C LEU A 13 13.55 -1.26 4.97
N ALA A 14 12.70 -1.80 5.84
CA ALA A 14 12.91 -1.86 7.29
C ALA A 14 13.89 -2.97 7.73
N GLY A 15 14.26 -3.88 6.81
CA GLY A 15 15.07 -5.06 7.15
C GLY A 15 14.32 -6.08 8.00
N THR A 16 12.99 -6.11 7.91
CA THR A 16 12.09 -6.99 8.66
C THR A 16 11.38 -7.97 7.74
N THR A 17 10.72 -8.98 8.32
CA THR A 17 9.78 -9.86 7.59
C THR A 17 8.34 -9.39 7.71
N GLU A 18 8.04 -8.45 8.61
CA GLU A 18 6.70 -7.93 8.85
C GLU A 18 6.56 -6.48 8.36
N ALA A 19 5.37 -6.12 7.93
CA ALA A 19 5.05 -4.76 7.48
C ALA A 19 3.94 -4.14 8.34
N VAL A 20 4.17 -2.91 8.78
CA VAL A 20 3.14 -2.06 9.40
C VAL A 20 2.95 -0.83 8.53
N LEU A 21 1.70 -0.52 8.19
CA LEU A 21 1.32 0.62 7.35
C LEU A 21 0.11 1.32 7.95
N SER A 22 0.07 2.64 7.85
CA SER A 22 -1.18 3.40 7.97
C SER A 22 -1.85 3.42 6.60
N VAL A 23 -3.01 2.77 6.47
CA VAL A 23 -3.72 2.65 5.19
C VAL A 23 -4.92 3.58 5.22
N VAL A 24 -4.99 4.53 4.28
CA VAL A 24 -6.10 5.48 4.20
C VAL A 24 -7.39 4.76 3.82
N VAL A 25 -8.46 5.08 4.54
CA VAL A 25 -9.79 4.50 4.38
C VAL A 25 -10.81 5.63 4.26
N ASN A 26 -11.71 5.53 3.29
CA ASN A 26 -12.74 6.56 3.09
C ASN A 26 -13.67 6.72 4.30
N ASN A 27 -13.79 5.67 5.13
CA ASN A 27 -14.65 5.57 6.31
C ASN A 27 -16.11 5.99 6.02
N ARG A 28 -16.61 5.75 4.81
CA ARG A 28 -18.02 6.01 4.45
C ARG A 28 -18.83 4.72 4.44
N PHE A 29 -18.62 3.89 5.46
CA PHE A 29 -19.30 2.60 5.60
C PHE A 29 -20.71 2.73 6.20
N LEU A 30 -20.98 3.81 6.94
CA LEU A 30 -22.31 4.09 7.48
C LEU A 30 -23.13 4.88 6.43
N PRO A 31 -24.39 4.48 6.14
CA PRO A 31 -25.22 5.16 5.15
C PRO A 31 -25.38 6.68 5.39
N GLU A 32 -25.44 7.09 6.66
CA GLU A 32 -25.57 8.49 7.08
C GLU A 32 -24.34 9.33 6.72
N LEU A 33 -23.18 8.69 6.57
CA LEU A 33 -21.92 9.34 6.21
C LEU A 33 -21.68 9.37 4.69
N ALA A 34 -22.51 8.70 3.90
CA ALA A 34 -22.29 8.58 2.45
C ALA A 34 -22.21 9.95 1.76
N ASN A 35 -23.12 10.86 2.11
CA ASN A 35 -23.21 12.21 1.52
C ASN A 35 -22.75 13.32 2.48
N ALA A 36 -22.11 12.96 3.59
CA ALA A 36 -21.68 13.94 4.59
C ALA A 36 -20.46 14.76 4.10
N VAL A 37 -20.55 16.08 4.19
CA VAL A 37 -19.43 17.00 3.97
C VAL A 37 -18.70 17.19 5.29
N SER A 38 -17.79 16.27 5.60
CA SER A 38 -16.98 16.27 6.82
C SER A 38 -15.68 15.47 6.60
N VAL A 39 -14.73 15.62 7.52
CA VAL A 39 -13.49 14.83 7.57
C VAL A 39 -13.81 13.45 8.14
N VAL A 40 -14.42 12.62 7.30
CA VAL A 40 -14.78 11.24 7.65
C VAL A 40 -13.62 10.28 7.34
N ALA A 41 -12.90 10.54 6.25
CA ALA A 41 -11.73 9.74 5.87
C ALA A 41 -10.70 9.72 7.00
N GLY A 42 -10.15 8.55 7.23
CA GLY A 42 -9.13 8.32 8.23
C GLY A 42 -8.18 7.25 7.74
N ASP A 43 -7.53 6.59 8.68
CA ASP A 43 -6.56 5.55 8.41
C ASP A 43 -6.79 4.34 9.32
N GLY A 44 -6.52 3.16 8.79
CA GLY A 44 -6.46 1.92 9.55
C GLY A 44 -5.01 1.50 9.74
N LEU A 45 -4.67 0.99 10.92
CA LEU A 45 -3.38 0.38 11.16
C LEU A 45 -3.36 -1.04 10.57
N PHE A 46 -2.63 -1.19 9.46
CA PHE A 46 -2.43 -2.45 8.78
C PHE A 46 -1.17 -3.14 9.28
N HIS A 47 -1.29 -4.43 9.58
CA HIS A 47 -0.17 -5.28 9.94
C HIS A 47 -0.19 -6.54 9.08
N LEU A 48 0.94 -6.87 8.46
CA LEU A 48 1.11 -8.07 7.66
C LEU A 48 2.39 -8.82 8.08
N PRO A 49 2.25 -9.97 8.76
CA PRO A 49 3.38 -10.83 9.04
C PRO A 49 3.86 -11.56 7.78
N ASP A 50 5.14 -11.93 7.74
CA ASP A 50 5.81 -12.60 6.61
C ASP A 50 5.56 -11.93 5.25
N ALA A 51 5.56 -10.60 5.22
CA ALA A 51 5.38 -9.76 4.03
C ALA A 51 6.48 -9.98 2.96
N THR A 52 7.58 -10.65 3.29
CA THR A 52 8.68 -10.99 2.37
C THR A 52 8.61 -12.42 1.83
N ALA A 53 7.53 -13.16 2.09
CA ALA A 53 7.28 -14.48 1.52
C ALA A 53 7.01 -14.41 -0.01
N GLU A 54 6.69 -15.56 -0.61
CA GLU A 54 6.28 -15.65 -2.01
C GLU A 54 5.13 -14.65 -2.30
N PHE A 55 5.25 -13.86 -3.36
CA PHE A 55 4.42 -12.69 -3.57
C PHE A 55 2.94 -13.04 -3.84
N GLY A 56 2.66 -14.12 -4.57
CA GLY A 56 1.28 -14.60 -4.77
C GLY A 56 0.58 -14.95 -3.46
N GLU A 57 1.29 -15.60 -2.52
CA GLU A 57 0.78 -15.85 -1.16
C GLU A 57 0.63 -14.55 -0.34
N VAL A 58 1.59 -13.63 -0.45
CA VAL A 58 1.50 -12.31 0.20
C VAL A 58 0.27 -11.54 -0.29
N VAL A 59 -0.05 -11.59 -1.59
CA VAL A 59 -1.26 -10.97 -2.16
C VAL A 59 -2.53 -11.56 -1.53
N ARG A 60 -2.62 -12.90 -1.41
CA ARG A 60 -3.78 -13.57 -0.79
C ARG A 60 -3.99 -13.14 0.66
N ARG A 61 -2.92 -13.16 1.47
CA ARG A 61 -2.98 -12.79 2.89
C ARG A 61 -3.28 -11.31 3.09
N THR A 62 -2.72 -10.46 2.22
CA THR A 62 -2.97 -9.01 2.24
C THR A 62 -4.46 -8.70 2.10
N HIS A 63 -5.19 -9.44 1.25
CA HIS A 63 -6.63 -9.22 1.09
C HIS A 63 -7.39 -9.41 2.41
N ALA A 64 -7.16 -10.52 3.12
CA ALA A 64 -7.83 -10.78 4.40
C ALA A 64 -7.44 -9.75 5.47
N ALA A 65 -6.14 -9.41 5.56
CA ALA A 65 -5.64 -8.40 6.50
C ALA A 65 -6.24 -7.01 6.21
N ALA A 66 -6.32 -6.61 4.94
CA ALA A 66 -6.86 -5.31 4.53
C ALA A 66 -8.34 -5.17 4.90
N ILE A 67 -9.17 -6.19 4.64
CA ILE A 67 -10.59 -6.18 5.05
C ILE A 67 -10.71 -6.05 6.58
N GLY A 68 -9.86 -6.76 7.32
CA GLY A 68 -9.77 -6.64 8.78
C GLY A 68 -9.43 -5.20 9.21
N THR A 69 -8.41 -4.60 8.60
CA THR A 69 -8.00 -3.21 8.86
C THR A 69 -9.13 -2.22 8.57
N TYR A 70 -9.76 -2.30 7.39
CA TYR A 70 -10.82 -1.38 6.98
C TYR A 70 -12.03 -1.46 7.91
N ARG A 71 -12.41 -2.66 8.34
CA ARG A 71 -13.52 -2.87 9.27
C ARG A 71 -13.28 -2.21 10.64
N HIS A 72 -12.02 -2.12 11.07
CA HIS A 72 -11.64 -1.58 12.37
C HIS A 72 -11.00 -0.19 12.28
N ALA A 73 -11.13 0.51 11.15
CA ALA A 73 -10.55 1.85 10.94
C ALA A 73 -11.25 2.97 11.76
N TYR A 74 -12.33 2.66 12.47
CA TYR A 74 -12.92 3.53 13.49
C TYR A 74 -12.39 3.16 14.89
N TYR A 75 -11.13 3.49 15.15
CA TYR A 75 -10.54 3.34 16.49
C TYR A 75 -10.28 4.71 17.13
N ASP A 76 -10.14 4.71 18.45
CA ASP A 76 -9.74 5.90 19.19
C ASP A 76 -8.25 6.18 18.98
N ARG A 77 -7.96 7.20 18.17
CA ARG A 77 -6.60 7.63 17.85
C ARG A 77 -5.85 8.20 19.06
N LEU A 78 -6.56 8.81 20.02
CA LEU A 78 -5.94 9.33 21.24
C LEU A 78 -5.55 8.18 22.17
N ALA A 79 -6.42 7.18 22.30
CA ALA A 79 -6.10 5.97 23.06
C ALA A 79 -4.90 5.23 22.45
N LEU A 80 -4.83 5.12 21.13
CA LEU A 80 -3.70 4.50 20.44
C LEU A 80 -2.38 5.27 20.64
N ALA A 81 -2.43 6.61 20.62
CA ALA A 81 -1.27 7.45 20.88
C ALA A 81 -0.78 7.30 22.33
N ALA A 82 -1.69 7.34 23.30
CA ALA A 82 -1.36 7.16 24.71
C ALA A 82 -0.75 5.78 24.99
N GLU A 83 -1.27 4.73 24.37
CA GLU A 83 -0.74 3.37 24.51
C GLU A 83 0.65 3.23 23.86
N THR A 84 0.84 3.85 22.70
CA THR A 84 2.13 3.90 22.00
C THR A 84 3.19 4.60 22.86
N GLU A 85 2.84 5.74 23.48
CA GLU A 85 3.72 6.48 24.40
C GLU A 85 4.06 5.66 25.64
N ARG A 86 3.07 4.99 26.24
CA ARG A 86 3.27 4.09 27.40
C ARG A 86 4.25 2.97 27.06
N LEU A 87 4.03 2.26 25.95
CA LEU A 87 4.91 1.17 25.50
C LEU A 87 6.34 1.67 25.20
N ALA A 88 6.47 2.84 24.59
CA ALA A 88 7.78 3.45 24.35
C ALA A 88 8.51 3.78 25.67
N ALA A 89 7.80 4.32 26.67
CA ALA A 89 8.36 4.60 27.99
C ALA A 89 8.81 3.32 28.74
N GLU A 90 8.18 2.19 28.44
CA GLU A 90 8.56 0.86 28.94
C GLU A 90 9.73 0.22 28.16
N GLY A 91 10.23 0.89 27.12
CA GLY A 91 11.33 0.42 26.29
C GLY A 91 10.92 -0.67 25.30
N VAL A 92 9.63 -0.83 25.03
CA VAL A 92 9.14 -1.78 24.02
C VAL A 92 9.55 -1.28 22.63
N PRO A 93 10.22 -2.12 21.80
CA PRO A 93 10.47 -1.76 20.41
C PRO A 93 9.16 -1.63 19.64
N LEU A 94 8.92 -0.46 19.06
CA LEU A 94 7.71 -0.17 18.30
C LEU A 94 8.03 -0.15 16.81
N ALA A 95 7.13 -0.72 16.01
CA ALA A 95 7.19 -0.61 14.56
C ALA A 95 6.98 0.84 14.12
N ASP A 96 7.61 1.23 13.01
CA ASP A 96 7.31 2.49 12.35
C ASP A 96 5.88 2.47 11.82
N ARG A 97 5.11 3.49 12.20
CA ARG A 97 3.68 3.66 11.85
C ARG A 97 3.46 4.86 10.95
N SER A 98 4.54 5.47 10.48
CA SER A 98 4.56 6.70 9.69
C SER A 98 4.71 6.43 8.18
N CYS A 99 4.65 5.16 7.78
CA CYS A 99 4.54 4.70 6.40
C CYS A 99 3.07 4.64 5.98
N VAL A 100 2.66 5.53 5.07
CA VAL A 100 1.26 5.66 4.64
C VAL A 100 1.04 5.07 3.25
N PHE A 101 -0.06 4.34 3.06
CA PHE A 101 -0.55 3.93 1.75
C PHE A 101 -1.96 4.44 1.52
N ASN A 102 -2.19 5.10 0.38
CA ASN A 102 -3.48 5.65 0.01
C ASN A 102 -3.82 5.30 -1.44
N ASP A 103 -4.89 4.53 -1.64
CA ASP A 103 -5.36 4.15 -2.97
C ASP A 103 -6.62 4.95 -3.29
N THR A 104 -6.47 5.98 -4.14
CA THR A 104 -7.57 6.87 -4.54
C THR A 104 -7.97 6.66 -6.00
N ARG A 105 -7.54 5.55 -6.59
CA ARG A 105 -7.91 5.20 -7.95
C ARG A 105 -9.42 5.11 -8.06
N GLU A 106 -9.97 5.83 -9.02
CA GLU A 106 -11.35 5.61 -9.40
C GLU A 106 -11.46 4.24 -10.09
N LEU A 107 -12.51 3.49 -9.78
CA LEU A 107 -12.89 2.27 -10.51
C LEU A 107 -13.50 2.66 -11.86
N LEU A 108 -12.78 3.45 -12.65
CA LEU A 108 -13.16 3.73 -14.03
C LEU A 108 -12.86 2.48 -14.87
N PRO A 109 -13.71 2.14 -15.85
CA PRO A 109 -13.33 1.15 -16.85
C PRO A 109 -12.10 1.68 -17.59
N SER A 110 -10.94 1.10 -17.30
CA SER A 110 -9.73 1.36 -18.06
C SER A 110 -9.95 0.81 -19.46
N ALA A 111 -9.88 1.66 -20.48
CA ALA A 111 -9.62 1.14 -21.83
C ALA A 111 -8.30 0.35 -21.77
N PRO A 112 -8.16 -0.77 -22.51
CA PRO A 112 -6.86 -1.39 -22.67
C PRO A 112 -5.93 -0.34 -23.28
N GLY A 113 -5.00 0.15 -22.46
CA GLY A 113 -3.93 1.02 -22.92
C GLY A 113 -3.04 0.25 -23.90
N PRO A 114 -2.29 0.94 -24.77
CA PRO A 114 -1.32 0.28 -25.64
C PRO A 114 -0.38 -0.59 -24.79
N ASP A 115 -0.01 -1.77 -25.31
CA ASP A 115 0.90 -2.70 -24.66
C ASP A 115 2.13 -1.97 -24.09
N GLY A 116 2.33 -2.12 -22.77
CA GLY A 116 3.63 -2.01 -22.11
C GLY A 116 4.51 -0.82 -22.51
N GLY A 117 4.00 0.41 -22.39
CA GLY A 117 4.85 1.59 -22.43
C GLY A 117 5.97 1.50 -21.38
N ALA A 118 7.15 2.04 -21.68
CA ALA A 118 8.25 2.06 -20.74
C ALA A 118 7.89 2.85 -19.47
N THR A 119 8.15 2.28 -18.30
CA THR A 119 7.95 2.95 -17.01
C THR A 119 8.79 4.21 -16.92
N THR A 120 8.16 5.30 -16.51
CA THR A 120 8.83 6.58 -16.31
C THR A 120 8.79 6.99 -14.84
N LEU A 121 9.91 7.49 -14.33
CA LEU A 121 10.00 8.11 -13.01
C LEU A 121 10.42 9.56 -13.16
N SER A 122 9.75 10.46 -12.42
CA SER A 122 10.08 11.88 -12.41
C SER A 122 10.08 12.42 -10.98
N TRP A 123 10.82 13.50 -10.78
CA TRP A 123 10.90 14.21 -9.51
C TRP A 123 10.22 15.58 -9.67
N PRO A 124 9.05 15.82 -9.06
CA PRO A 124 8.41 17.12 -9.14
C PRO A 124 9.27 18.18 -8.45
N VAL A 125 9.23 19.40 -8.99
CA VAL A 125 9.95 20.56 -8.45
C VAL A 125 9.18 21.21 -7.29
N GLU A 126 7.85 21.14 -7.34
CA GLU A 126 6.95 21.63 -6.31
C GLU A 126 6.12 20.46 -5.76
N PHE A 127 6.14 20.27 -4.45
CA PHE A 127 5.26 19.34 -3.75
C PHE A 127 5.05 19.82 -2.31
N GLU A 128 3.88 19.54 -1.75
CA GLU A 128 3.58 19.90 -0.36
C GLU A 128 4.24 18.90 0.61
N PRO A 129 5.12 19.35 1.53
CA PRO A 129 5.72 18.47 2.52
C PRO A 129 4.67 17.75 3.38
N ARG A 130 4.91 16.47 3.67
CA ARG A 130 4.10 15.70 4.64
C ARG A 130 4.97 15.38 5.87
N PRO A 131 5.09 16.32 6.83
CA PRO A 131 5.98 16.15 7.98
C PRO A 131 5.51 15.01 8.88
N GLY A 132 6.46 14.37 9.57
CA GLY A 132 6.17 13.29 10.52
C GLY A 132 5.89 11.93 9.87
N LEU A 133 6.13 11.79 8.57
CA LEU A 133 6.03 10.53 7.83
C LEU A 133 7.40 10.06 7.36
N SER A 134 7.69 8.76 7.52
CA SER A 134 8.82 8.11 6.83
C SER A 134 8.60 8.13 5.32
N TYR A 135 7.39 7.79 4.88
CA TYR A 135 6.92 8.07 3.53
C TYR A 135 5.38 8.04 3.46
N ALA A 136 4.83 8.68 2.44
CA ALA A 136 3.47 8.45 1.97
C ALA A 136 3.48 8.00 0.52
N LEU A 137 2.71 6.96 0.20
CA LEU A 137 2.57 6.42 -1.15
C LEU A 137 1.11 6.52 -1.57
N ASP A 138 0.85 7.33 -2.58
CA ASP A 138 -0.46 7.49 -3.20
C ASP A 138 -0.52 6.66 -4.51
N ALA A 139 -1.50 5.78 -4.63
CA ALA A 139 -1.87 5.13 -5.88
C ALA A 139 -2.98 5.94 -6.57
N LEU A 140 -2.71 6.36 -7.79
CA LEU A 140 -3.53 7.27 -8.58
C LEU A 140 -3.83 6.63 -9.94
N GLN A 141 -5.03 6.88 -10.47
CA GLN A 141 -5.41 6.45 -11.81
C GLN A 141 -5.31 7.66 -12.73
N SER A 142 -4.48 7.57 -13.78
CA SER A 142 -4.55 8.50 -14.90
C SER A 142 -5.35 7.86 -16.04
N PRO A 143 -5.78 8.65 -17.05
CA PRO A 143 -6.43 8.09 -18.24
C PRO A 143 -5.55 7.10 -19.02
N GLU A 144 -4.23 7.19 -18.88
CA GLU A 144 -3.26 6.42 -19.66
C GLU A 144 -2.63 5.27 -18.87
N ALA A 145 -2.47 5.43 -17.54
CA ALA A 145 -1.72 4.49 -16.72
C ALA A 145 -2.07 4.58 -15.23
N LEU A 146 -1.68 3.53 -14.50
CA LEU A 146 -1.49 3.59 -13.05
C LEU A 146 -0.30 4.49 -12.72
N SER A 147 -0.45 5.39 -11.74
CA SER A 147 0.65 6.20 -11.19
C SER A 147 0.84 5.92 -9.71
N LEU A 148 2.09 5.83 -9.28
CA LEU A 148 2.50 5.77 -7.88
C LEU A 148 3.28 7.04 -7.54
N ALA A 149 2.80 7.80 -6.56
CA ALA A 149 3.44 9.02 -6.09
C ALA A 149 3.96 8.81 -4.66
N MET A 150 5.27 8.91 -4.46
CA MET A 150 5.90 8.82 -3.14
C MET A 150 6.32 10.20 -2.65
N THR A 151 5.94 10.52 -1.42
CA THR A 151 6.45 11.68 -0.66
C THR A 151 7.23 11.20 0.55
N ALA A 152 8.47 11.64 0.70
CA ALA A 152 9.31 11.32 1.84
C ALA A 152 10.39 12.39 2.04
N ASP A 153 10.93 12.50 3.25
CA ASP A 153 12.07 13.36 3.55
C ASP A 153 13.35 12.72 2.97
N PRO A 154 14.06 13.35 2.01
CA PRO A 154 15.28 12.79 1.42
C PRO A 154 16.45 12.68 2.42
N ALA A 155 16.39 13.36 3.57
CA ALA A 155 17.36 13.19 4.66
C ALA A 155 17.16 11.85 5.40
N VAL A 156 15.94 11.32 5.41
CA VAL A 156 15.59 10.03 6.03
C VAL A 156 15.62 8.90 5.00
N LEU A 157 15.01 9.12 3.84
CA LEU A 157 14.90 8.15 2.76
C LEU A 157 15.52 8.72 1.48
N PRO A 158 16.80 8.44 1.17
CA PRO A 158 17.46 9.02 0.00
C PRO A 158 16.74 8.69 -1.32
N ARG A 159 16.78 9.60 -2.29
CA ARG A 159 16.15 9.43 -3.61
C ARG A 159 16.42 8.08 -4.30
N PRO A 160 17.67 7.56 -4.34
CA PRO A 160 17.92 6.24 -4.93
C PRO A 160 17.18 5.11 -4.21
N THR A 161 16.91 5.25 -2.91
CA THR A 161 16.13 4.28 -2.14
C THR A 161 14.64 4.37 -2.47
N MET A 162 14.11 5.58 -2.64
CA MET A 162 12.73 5.77 -3.12
C MET A 162 12.54 5.17 -4.51
N GLU A 163 13.49 5.37 -5.43
CA GLU A 163 13.47 4.77 -6.78
C GLU A 163 13.46 3.25 -6.71
N ARG A 164 14.37 2.64 -5.94
CA ARG A 164 14.39 1.19 -5.72
C ARG A 164 13.09 0.67 -5.12
N PHE A 165 12.48 1.44 -4.21
CA PHE A 165 11.18 1.07 -3.63
C PHE A 165 10.10 1.01 -4.73
N LEU A 166 9.96 2.09 -5.52
CA LEU A 166 8.93 2.22 -6.54
C LEU A 166 9.11 1.19 -7.67
N TYR A 167 10.32 1.02 -8.19
CA TYR A 167 10.60 -0.01 -9.19
C TYR A 167 10.43 -1.42 -8.63
N GLY A 168 10.75 -1.65 -7.36
CA GLY A 168 10.53 -2.95 -6.72
C GLY A 168 9.05 -3.30 -6.57
N VAL A 169 8.17 -2.31 -6.36
CA VAL A 169 6.71 -2.52 -6.39
C VAL A 169 6.27 -3.01 -7.77
N GLU A 170 6.73 -2.36 -8.83
CA GLU A 170 6.44 -2.75 -10.21
C GLU A 170 6.97 -4.15 -10.53
N GLU A 171 8.24 -4.41 -10.23
CA GLU A 171 8.92 -5.69 -10.52
C GLU A 171 8.17 -6.87 -9.87
N LEU A 172 7.76 -6.74 -8.61
CA LEU A 172 6.97 -7.76 -7.90
C LEU A 172 5.68 -8.09 -8.64
N ILE A 173 4.95 -7.07 -9.09
CA ILE A 173 3.66 -7.22 -9.73
C ILE A 173 3.81 -7.84 -11.13
N LEU A 174 4.73 -7.31 -11.94
CA LEU A 174 4.95 -7.81 -13.30
C LEU A 174 5.47 -9.25 -13.31
N THR A 175 6.39 -9.57 -12.38
CA THR A 175 6.93 -10.93 -12.25
C THR A 175 5.84 -11.94 -11.91
N GLU A 176 4.90 -11.58 -11.03
CA GLU A 176 3.80 -12.46 -10.64
C GLU A 176 2.73 -12.60 -11.73
N ALA A 177 2.43 -11.50 -12.43
CA ALA A 177 1.53 -11.53 -13.59
C ALA A 177 2.06 -12.45 -14.71
N ALA A 178 3.37 -12.41 -14.97
CA ALA A 178 4.02 -13.29 -15.95
C ALA A 178 3.95 -14.77 -15.55
N ARG A 179 4.12 -15.08 -14.26
CA ARG A 179 3.97 -16.46 -13.73
C ARG A 179 2.55 -16.97 -13.88
N SER A 180 1.56 -16.14 -13.58
CA SER A 180 0.13 -16.48 -13.70
C SER A 180 -0.29 -16.74 -15.14
N THR A 181 0.28 -15.99 -16.10
CA THR A 181 -0.01 -16.16 -17.55
C THR A 181 0.59 -17.44 -18.12
N THR A 182 1.75 -17.86 -17.61
CA THR A 182 2.44 -19.09 -18.05
C THR A 182 1.74 -20.36 -17.56
N ALA A 183 0.98 -20.28 -16.46
CA ALA A 183 0.27 -21.41 -15.85
C ALA A 183 -1.14 -21.66 -16.43
N GLY A 184 -1.30 -21.56 -17.77
CA GLY A 184 -2.59 -21.66 -18.50
C GLY A 184 -3.50 -22.85 -18.10
N PRO A 185 -4.80 -22.79 -18.47
CA PRO A 185 -5.87 -23.54 -17.80
C PRO A 185 -5.62 -25.05 -17.86
N ALA A 186 -5.76 -25.72 -16.70
CA ALA A 186 -5.80 -27.17 -16.63
C ALA A 186 -6.88 -27.68 -17.61
N GLY A 187 -6.43 -28.47 -18.59
CA GLY A 187 -7.23 -28.84 -19.76
C GLY A 187 -8.58 -29.45 -19.39
N GLU A 188 -9.60 -29.06 -20.16
CA GLU A 188 -10.84 -29.82 -20.28
C GLU A 188 -10.49 -31.27 -20.64
N ALA A 189 -10.88 -32.20 -19.76
CA ALA A 189 -10.90 -33.61 -20.10
C ALA A 189 -11.94 -33.85 -21.21
N PRO A 190 -11.65 -34.67 -22.22
CA PRO A 190 -12.64 -34.98 -23.24
C PRO A 190 -13.77 -35.80 -22.61
N GLU A 191 -15.00 -35.34 -22.81
CA GLU A 191 -16.22 -36.06 -22.46
C GLU A 191 -16.33 -37.32 -23.34
N ALA A 192 -16.67 -38.45 -22.72
CA ALA A 192 -16.72 -39.78 -23.31
C ALA A 192 -18.05 -40.07 -24.03
#